data_AF-A0A6J7IR85-F1
#
_entry.id   AF-A0A6J7IR85-F1
#
_cell.length_a   1.000
_cell.length_b   1.000
_cell.length_c   1.000
_cell.angle_alpha   90.00
_cell.angle_beta   90.00
_cell.angle_gamma   90.00
#
_symmetry.space_group_name_H-M   'P 1'
#
loop_
_entity.id
_entity.type
_entity.pdbx_description
1 polymer ?
#
loop_
_entity_poly.entity_id
_entity_poly.type
_entity_poly.pdbx_seq_one_letter_code
_entity_poly.pdbx_strand_id
1 'polypeptide(L)'
;MEHIEEAGIHSGDSACALPPITLGSTDLHAIRAATQKLAARIGVRGLMNVQYALKDDVLYVLEANPRASRTVPFVSKATAVPLAKAAARIAVGETIAQLRAAGVLPATGDGTDTPDDAPIAVKEAVLPFNRFRTIDGMGVDTVLSPEMKSTGEVMGLDAEFGTAFAKSQAAAYGSLPTEGTVFVSLANRDKRSAVFPVKRLADLGFTVLATAGTAQVLRRNGVPCTVVGKYSDGPGNVVEAILAGEVDMVVNTPFGAPGNSGPRLDGYEIRTAAVTAGIPCITTVQGMAAAVQGVESLRRGDIGVRSLQDLHAALAASRAEALAASRAGARS
;
A
#
# COMPACT_ATOMS: atom_id res chain seq x y z
N MET A 1 -5.30 -5.72 7.56
CA MET A 1 -4.43 -4.99 6.63
C MET A 1 -5.09 -5.05 5.28
N GLU A 2 -5.17 -3.92 4.60
CA GLU A 2 -5.64 -3.83 3.22
C GLU A 2 -4.47 -3.45 2.33
N HIS A 3 -4.26 -4.16 1.21
CA HIS A 3 -3.21 -3.78 0.28
C HIS A 3 -3.64 -2.56 -0.53
N ILE A 4 -2.68 -1.69 -0.86
CA ILE A 4 -2.92 -0.62 -1.83
C ILE A 4 -3.01 -1.26 -3.23
N GLU A 5 -2.04 -2.10 -3.59
CA GLU A 5 -2.07 -2.87 -4.83
C GLU A 5 -3.15 -3.95 -4.84
N GLU A 6 -3.67 -4.22 -6.03
CA GLU A 6 -4.69 -5.24 -6.27
C GLU A 6 -4.17 -6.69 -6.17
N ALA A 7 -5.09 -7.62 -5.91
CA ALA A 7 -4.79 -9.04 -5.95
C ALA A 7 -4.25 -9.45 -7.33
N GLY A 8 -3.14 -10.19 -7.35
CA GLY A 8 -2.33 -10.45 -8.54
C GLY A 8 -0.93 -9.85 -8.44
N ILE A 9 -0.75 -8.88 -7.53
CA ILE A 9 0.57 -8.47 -7.03
C ILE A 9 0.83 -9.19 -5.71
N HIS A 10 2.05 -9.71 -5.55
CA HIS A 10 2.43 -10.46 -4.37
C HIS A 10 2.37 -9.61 -3.10
N SER A 11 1.78 -10.15 -2.03
CA SER A 11 1.59 -9.46 -0.74
C SER A 11 2.88 -8.92 -0.10
N GLY A 12 4.04 -9.44 -0.51
CA GLY A 12 5.36 -8.97 -0.08
C GLY A 12 5.74 -7.64 -0.70
N ASP A 13 5.39 -7.44 -1.97
CA ASP A 13 5.72 -6.26 -2.76
C ASP A 13 4.62 -5.20 -2.72
N SER A 14 3.41 -5.57 -2.27
CA SER A 14 2.34 -4.61 -2.04
C SER A 14 2.62 -3.72 -0.82
N ALA A 15 2.36 -2.44 -0.97
CA ALA A 15 2.08 -1.57 0.16
C ALA A 15 0.77 -2.01 0.84
N CYS A 16 0.65 -1.75 2.13
CA CYS A 16 -0.60 -2.02 2.84
C CYS A 16 -0.89 -1.06 3.99
N ALA A 17 -2.16 -0.87 4.30
CA ALA A 17 -2.64 -0.03 5.38
C ALA A 17 -3.23 -0.85 6.54
N LEU A 18 -3.03 -0.34 7.76
CA LEU A 18 -3.72 -0.77 8.97
C LEU A 18 -4.12 0.48 9.80
N PRO A 19 -5.41 0.71 10.10
CA PRO A 19 -6.56 -0.08 9.67
C PRO A 19 -6.77 -0.06 8.13
N PRO A 20 -7.62 -0.96 7.60
CA PRO A 20 -8.11 -0.87 6.22
C PRO A 20 -8.70 0.52 5.93
N ILE A 21 -8.51 1.01 4.70
CA ILE A 21 -8.86 2.37 4.28
C ILE A 21 -10.11 2.42 3.38
N THR A 22 -10.46 1.31 2.72
CA THR A 22 -11.67 1.24 1.88
C THR A 22 -12.63 0.11 2.26
N LEU A 23 -12.17 -0.89 3.03
CA LEU A 23 -13.04 -2.01 3.45
C LEU A 23 -14.05 -1.58 4.52
N GLY A 24 -15.32 -1.86 4.26
CA GLY A 24 -16.41 -1.57 5.18
C GLY A 24 -16.56 -2.59 6.32
N SER A 25 -17.37 -2.25 7.32
CA SER A 25 -17.61 -3.12 8.49
C SER A 25 -18.19 -4.50 8.11
N THR A 26 -19.03 -4.57 7.08
CA THR A 26 -19.58 -5.83 6.55
C THR A 26 -18.48 -6.77 6.07
N ASP A 27 -17.52 -6.26 5.30
CA ASP A 27 -16.41 -7.04 4.77
C ASP A 27 -15.48 -7.52 5.90
N LEU A 28 -15.20 -6.63 6.86
CA LEU A 28 -14.39 -6.96 8.02
C LEU A 28 -15.04 -8.06 8.87
N HIS A 29 -16.36 -8.02 9.07
CA HIS A 29 -17.08 -9.11 9.75
C HIS A 29 -16.99 -10.43 8.99
N ALA A 30 -17.14 -10.41 7.66
CA ALA A 30 -16.99 -11.62 6.84
C ALA A 30 -15.57 -12.21 6.94
N ILE A 31 -14.55 -11.36 6.88
CA ILE A 31 -13.14 -11.74 7.04
C ILE A 31 -12.88 -12.34 8.43
N ARG A 32 -13.39 -11.71 9.51
CA ARG A 32 -13.25 -12.24 10.88
C ARG A 32 -13.91 -13.61 11.02
N ALA A 33 -15.14 -13.76 10.52
CA ALA A 33 -15.89 -15.01 10.58
C ALA A 33 -15.18 -16.13 9.79
N ALA A 34 -14.69 -15.85 8.58
CA ALA A 34 -13.92 -16.80 7.78
C ALA A 34 -12.61 -17.20 8.47
N THR A 35 -11.88 -16.23 9.03
CA THR A 35 -10.62 -16.46 9.73
C THR A 35 -10.81 -17.36 10.95
N GLN A 36 -11.86 -17.11 11.74
CA GLN A 36 -12.16 -17.95 12.91
C GLN A 36 -12.51 -19.39 12.51
N LYS A 37 -13.34 -19.57 11.46
CA LYS A 37 -13.68 -20.90 10.93
C LYS A 37 -12.43 -21.65 10.46
N LEU A 38 -11.55 -20.98 9.70
CA LEU A 38 -10.30 -21.57 9.23
C LEU A 38 -9.38 -21.95 10.40
N ALA A 39 -9.17 -21.05 11.36
CA ALA A 39 -8.34 -21.32 12.54
C ALA A 39 -8.79 -22.57 13.30
N ALA A 40 -10.11 -22.68 13.53
CA ALA A 40 -10.71 -23.80 14.24
C ALA A 40 -10.59 -25.12 13.48
N ARG A 41 -10.80 -25.10 12.15
CA ARG A 41 -10.74 -26.32 11.31
C ARG A 41 -9.32 -26.79 11.03
N ILE A 42 -8.36 -25.87 10.94
CA ILE A 42 -6.93 -26.19 10.78
C ILE A 42 -6.33 -26.64 12.13
N GLY A 43 -6.93 -26.25 13.26
CA GLY A 43 -6.42 -26.58 14.60
C GLY A 43 -5.26 -25.70 15.03
N VAL A 44 -5.27 -24.42 14.62
CA VAL A 44 -4.18 -23.48 14.88
C VAL A 44 -3.95 -23.29 16.38
N ARG A 45 -2.70 -23.40 16.81
CA ARG A 45 -2.22 -23.02 18.15
C ARG A 45 -1.04 -22.06 18.01
N GLY A 46 -1.30 -20.77 18.21
CA GLY A 46 -0.33 -19.71 17.97
C GLY A 46 -0.80 -18.77 16.86
N LEU A 47 0.12 -18.42 15.94
CA LEU A 47 -0.18 -17.48 14.85
C LEU A 47 -0.69 -18.21 13.61
N MET A 48 -1.59 -17.52 12.89
CA MET A 48 -1.99 -17.84 11.53
C MET A 48 -2.09 -16.54 10.75
N ASN A 49 -1.73 -16.60 9.47
CA ASN A 49 -1.99 -15.55 8.51
C ASN A 49 -2.92 -16.10 7.42
N VAL A 50 -3.97 -15.36 7.06
CA VAL A 50 -4.86 -15.71 5.95
C VAL A 50 -4.85 -14.56 4.97
N GLN A 51 -4.77 -14.89 3.68
CA GLN A 51 -4.84 -13.93 2.60
C GLN A 51 -6.18 -14.09 1.87
N TYR A 52 -6.83 -12.96 1.62
CA TYR A 52 -8.13 -12.89 0.98
C TYR A 52 -8.06 -12.00 -0.26
N ALA A 53 -8.97 -12.23 -1.21
CA ALA A 53 -9.29 -11.29 -2.27
C ALA A 53 -10.78 -10.97 -2.18
N LEU A 54 -11.13 -9.69 -2.20
CA LEU A 54 -12.52 -9.23 -2.28
C LEU A 54 -12.77 -8.75 -3.71
N LYS A 55 -13.77 -9.33 -4.37
CA LYS A 55 -14.14 -8.93 -5.73
C LYS A 55 -15.64 -9.05 -5.91
N ASP A 56 -16.26 -7.97 -6.41
CA ASP A 56 -17.70 -7.92 -6.67
C ASP A 56 -18.52 -8.37 -5.43
N ASP A 57 -18.14 -7.86 -4.25
CA ASP A 57 -18.70 -8.20 -2.92
C ASP A 57 -18.58 -9.68 -2.51
N VAL A 58 -17.76 -10.47 -3.23
CA VAL A 58 -17.46 -11.86 -2.90
C VAL A 58 -16.07 -11.97 -2.28
N LEU A 59 -16.03 -12.51 -1.05
CA LEU A 59 -14.79 -12.79 -0.33
C LEU A 59 -14.23 -14.16 -0.72
N TYR A 60 -13.07 -14.16 -1.37
CA TYR A 60 -12.32 -15.36 -1.73
C TYR A 60 -11.16 -15.58 -0.76
N VAL A 61 -10.97 -16.83 -0.35
CA VAL A 61 -9.77 -17.25 0.40
C VAL A 61 -8.68 -17.58 -0.63
N LEU A 62 -7.52 -16.93 -0.53
CA LEU A 62 -6.36 -17.24 -1.37
C LEU A 62 -5.53 -18.37 -0.74
N GLU A 63 -5.07 -18.15 0.49
CA GLU A 63 -4.30 -19.14 1.24
C GLU A 63 -4.36 -18.89 2.76
N ALA A 64 -4.08 -19.94 3.53
CA ALA A 64 -3.93 -19.88 4.98
C ALA A 64 -2.57 -20.46 5.39
N ASN A 65 -1.78 -19.67 6.11
CA ASN A 65 -0.46 -19.99 6.60
C ASN A 65 -0.52 -20.16 8.14
N PRO A 66 -0.57 -21.39 8.69
CA PRO A 66 -0.65 -21.64 10.14
C PRO A 66 0.71 -21.46 10.82
N ARG A 67 1.31 -20.29 10.63
CA ARG A 67 2.60 -19.86 11.18
C ARG A 67 2.65 -18.33 11.24
N ALA A 68 3.72 -17.80 11.84
CA ALA A 68 4.00 -16.37 11.74
C ALA A 68 4.24 -15.96 10.27
N SER A 69 3.66 -14.83 9.88
CA SER A 69 3.93 -14.14 8.62
C SER A 69 4.93 -13.00 8.80
N ARG A 70 5.53 -12.56 7.69
CA ARG A 70 6.42 -11.38 7.66
C ARG A 70 5.77 -10.10 8.17
N THR A 71 4.44 -10.02 8.15
CA THR A 71 3.64 -8.87 8.60
C THR A 71 3.43 -8.79 10.11
N VAL A 72 3.79 -9.83 10.89
CA VAL A 72 3.59 -9.85 12.35
C VAL A 72 4.31 -8.69 13.06
N PRO A 73 5.57 -8.34 12.74
CA PRO A 73 6.25 -7.18 13.32
C PRO A 73 5.52 -5.87 13.01
N PHE A 74 5.14 -5.63 11.75
CA PHE A 74 4.39 -4.45 11.34
C PHE A 74 3.08 -4.30 12.13
N VAL A 75 2.26 -5.35 12.19
CA VAL A 75 1.00 -5.35 12.94
C VAL A 75 1.26 -5.09 14.44
N SER A 76 2.30 -5.69 15.01
CA SER A 76 2.63 -5.50 16.42
C SER A 76 3.04 -4.05 16.73
N LYS A 77 3.77 -3.40 15.82
CA LYS A 77 4.16 -1.99 15.96
C LYS A 77 2.97 -1.05 15.76
N ALA A 78 2.13 -1.30 14.77
CA ALA A 78 0.94 -0.49 14.51
C ALA A 78 -0.09 -0.56 15.65
N THR A 79 -0.30 -1.76 16.21
CA THR A 79 -1.35 -1.99 17.21
C THR A 79 -0.88 -1.93 18.66
N ALA A 80 0.43 -1.81 18.91
CA ALA A 80 1.03 -1.99 20.24
C ALA A 80 0.72 -3.36 20.89
N VAL A 81 0.35 -4.38 20.11
CA VAL A 81 0.09 -5.74 20.62
C VAL A 81 1.27 -6.64 20.27
N PRO A 82 1.98 -7.24 21.25
CA PRO A 82 3.18 -8.04 20.99
C PRO A 82 2.82 -9.46 20.53
N LEU A 83 2.31 -9.59 19.30
CA LEU A 83 1.75 -10.83 18.76
C LEU A 83 2.73 -12.01 18.77
N ALA A 84 3.99 -11.80 18.42
CA ALA A 84 5.02 -12.84 18.44
C ALA A 84 5.29 -13.34 19.89
N LYS A 85 5.32 -12.44 20.87
CA LYS A 85 5.50 -12.78 22.29
C LYS A 85 4.29 -13.56 22.81
N ALA A 86 3.08 -13.12 22.47
CA ALA A 86 1.84 -13.82 22.82
C ALA A 86 1.84 -15.24 22.23
N ALA A 87 2.21 -15.39 20.95
CA ALA A 87 2.28 -16.67 20.27
C ALA A 87 3.30 -17.63 20.90
N ALA A 88 4.48 -17.14 21.28
CA ALA A 88 5.49 -17.93 21.98
C ALA A 88 4.99 -18.44 23.33
N ARG A 89 4.26 -17.61 24.09
CA ARG A 89 3.64 -18.02 25.36
C ARG A 89 2.53 -19.06 25.17
N ILE A 90 1.73 -18.92 24.11
CA ILE A 90 0.74 -19.94 23.72
C ILE A 90 1.42 -21.28 23.40
N ALA A 91 2.55 -21.25 22.69
CA ALA A 91 3.27 -22.46 22.33
C ALA A 91 3.80 -23.25 23.54
N VAL A 92 4.06 -22.58 24.68
CA VAL A 92 4.48 -23.21 25.94
C VAL A 92 3.31 -23.48 26.91
N GLY A 93 2.06 -23.33 26.44
CA GLY A 93 0.86 -23.79 27.17
C GLY A 93 0.00 -22.70 27.78
N GLU A 94 0.34 -21.41 27.64
CA GLU A 94 -0.55 -20.35 28.11
C GLU A 94 -1.78 -20.17 27.21
N THR A 95 -2.92 -19.91 27.83
CA THR A 95 -4.18 -19.63 27.12
C THR A 95 -4.30 -18.14 26.78
N ILE A 96 -5.11 -17.82 25.76
CA ILE A 96 -5.47 -16.41 25.46
C ILE A 96 -6.07 -15.71 26.68
N ALA A 97 -6.88 -16.41 27.49
CA ALA A 97 -7.46 -15.85 28.71
C ALA A 97 -6.39 -15.43 29.73
N GLN A 98 -5.37 -16.27 29.95
CA GLN A 98 -4.24 -15.94 30.82
C GLN A 98 -3.43 -14.76 30.27
N LEU A 99 -3.19 -14.71 28.95
CA LEU A 99 -2.49 -13.59 28.31
C LEU A 99 -3.24 -12.26 28.42
N ARG A 100 -4.57 -12.29 28.33
CA ARG A 100 -5.43 -11.13 28.56
C ARG A 100 -5.38 -10.68 30.02
N ALA A 101 -5.50 -11.60 30.97
CA ALA A 101 -5.39 -11.31 32.39
C ALA A 101 -4.02 -10.71 32.77
N ALA A 102 -2.94 -11.18 32.11
CA ALA A 102 -1.59 -10.66 32.28
C ALA A 102 -1.31 -9.36 31.49
N GLY A 103 -2.29 -8.80 30.77
CA GLY A 103 -2.13 -7.57 29.99
C GLY A 103 -1.24 -7.70 28.75
N VAL A 104 -0.94 -8.92 28.28
CA VAL A 104 -0.14 -9.14 27.06
C VAL A 104 -0.98 -9.07 25.80
N LEU A 105 -2.25 -9.45 25.89
CA LEU A 105 -3.24 -9.25 24.83
C LEU A 105 -4.32 -8.26 25.31
N PRO A 106 -4.97 -7.52 24.40
CA PRO A 106 -6.12 -6.68 24.74
C PRO A 106 -7.20 -7.49 25.49
N ALA A 107 -7.80 -6.89 26.52
CA ALA A 107 -8.76 -7.55 27.39
C ALA A 107 -10.00 -8.10 26.63
N THR A 108 -10.37 -7.44 25.53
CA THR A 108 -11.50 -7.78 24.66
C THR A 108 -11.09 -7.65 23.19
N GLY A 109 -11.92 -8.20 22.30
CA GLY A 109 -11.69 -8.13 20.85
C GLY A 109 -10.50 -8.97 20.36
N ASP A 110 -10.16 -8.76 19.09
CA ASP A 110 -9.05 -9.41 18.37
C ASP A 110 -7.89 -8.44 18.10
N GLY A 111 -7.94 -7.24 18.67
CA GLY A 111 -6.96 -6.16 18.45
C GLY A 111 -7.17 -5.36 17.16
N THR A 112 -8.24 -5.64 16.41
CA THR A 112 -8.61 -4.88 15.20
C THR A 112 -9.61 -3.76 15.46
N ASP A 113 -10.34 -3.81 16.58
CA ASP A 113 -11.19 -2.72 17.02
C ASP A 113 -10.30 -1.62 17.60
N THR A 114 -9.94 -0.65 16.76
CA THR A 114 -9.18 0.53 17.14
C THR A 114 -10.09 1.74 17.30
N PRO A 115 -9.76 2.65 18.23
CA PRO A 115 -10.41 3.96 18.33
C PRO A 115 -10.41 4.72 17.00
N ASP A 116 -11.38 5.62 16.80
CA ASP A 116 -11.49 6.44 15.57
C ASP A 116 -10.26 7.33 15.34
N ASP A 117 -9.54 7.69 16.40
CA ASP A 117 -8.30 8.47 16.37
C ASP A 117 -7.02 7.61 16.31
N ALA A 118 -7.15 6.29 16.19
CA ALA A 118 -5.99 5.42 16.02
C ALA A 118 -5.26 5.76 14.71
N PRO A 119 -3.93 5.83 14.73
CA PRO A 119 -3.20 6.21 13.53
C PRO A 119 -3.34 5.14 12.45
N ILE A 120 -3.19 5.61 11.23
CA ILE A 120 -3.03 4.81 10.04
C ILE A 120 -1.54 4.48 9.90
N ALA A 121 -1.26 3.19 9.91
CA ALA A 121 0.03 2.60 9.60
C ALA A 121 0.06 2.15 8.14
N VAL A 122 1.01 2.66 7.36
CA VAL A 122 1.26 2.22 5.98
C VAL A 122 2.60 1.51 5.94
N LYS A 123 2.59 0.25 5.47
CA LYS A 123 3.78 -0.51 5.11
C LYS A 123 4.06 -0.26 3.64
N GLU A 124 5.31 0.06 3.28
CA GLU A 124 5.78 0.08 1.89
C GLU A 124 6.95 -0.91 1.73
N ALA A 125 6.98 -1.62 0.61
CA ALA A 125 8.06 -2.52 0.25
C ALA A 125 9.29 -1.75 -0.24
N VAL A 126 10.48 -2.36 -0.17
CA VAL A 126 11.71 -1.82 -0.77
C VAL A 126 12.19 -2.79 -1.84
N LEU A 127 12.17 -2.33 -3.08
CA LEU A 127 12.44 -3.13 -4.28
C LEU A 127 13.87 -2.86 -4.79
N PRO A 128 14.65 -3.90 -5.10
CA PRO A 128 16.06 -3.75 -5.47
C PRO A 128 16.27 -3.47 -6.97
N PHE A 129 15.31 -2.86 -7.66
CA PHE A 129 15.35 -2.69 -9.12
C PHE A 129 16.54 -1.84 -9.61
N ASN A 130 17.04 -0.94 -8.78
CA ASN A 130 18.24 -0.14 -9.09
C ASN A 130 19.57 -0.92 -8.91
N ARG A 131 19.54 -2.11 -8.30
CA ARG A 131 20.74 -2.92 -8.01
C ARG A 131 21.03 -3.98 -9.07
N PHE A 132 20.01 -4.41 -9.81
CA PHE A 132 20.13 -5.54 -10.72
C PHE A 132 20.03 -5.09 -12.18
N ARG A 133 20.85 -5.71 -13.03
CA ARG A 133 20.84 -5.57 -14.48
C ARG A 133 20.68 -6.94 -15.13
N THR A 134 20.15 -6.97 -16.34
CA THR A 134 20.12 -8.18 -17.18
C THR A 134 21.53 -8.55 -17.64
N ILE A 135 21.70 -9.75 -18.22
CA ILE A 135 22.98 -10.21 -18.77
C ILE A 135 23.51 -9.21 -19.83
N ASP A 136 22.60 -8.61 -20.61
CA ASP A 136 22.93 -7.62 -21.63
C ASP A 136 23.12 -6.20 -21.07
N GLY A 137 23.17 -6.04 -19.74
CA GLY A 137 23.45 -4.77 -19.05
C GLY A 137 22.26 -3.81 -18.89
N MET A 138 21.06 -4.22 -19.32
CA MET A 138 19.83 -3.42 -19.21
C MET A 138 19.23 -3.47 -17.81
N GLY A 139 18.39 -2.50 -17.43
CA GLY A 139 17.71 -2.50 -16.14
C GLY A 139 16.77 -3.69 -15.98
N VAL A 140 16.55 -4.22 -14.78
CA VAL A 140 15.48 -5.21 -14.58
C VAL A 140 14.11 -4.55 -14.67
N ASP A 141 13.11 -5.28 -15.18
CA ASP A 141 11.75 -4.74 -15.26
C ASP A 141 11.18 -4.51 -13.86
N THR A 142 10.52 -3.38 -13.66
CA THR A 142 10.00 -2.92 -12.37
C THR A 142 8.54 -3.33 -12.14
N VAL A 143 7.98 -4.15 -13.03
CA VAL A 143 6.60 -4.62 -12.93
C VAL A 143 6.43 -5.53 -11.72
N LEU A 144 5.43 -5.16 -10.91
CA LEU A 144 4.95 -5.96 -9.80
C LEU A 144 4.19 -7.18 -10.33
N SER A 145 4.38 -8.34 -9.71
CA SER A 145 3.84 -9.61 -10.18
C SER A 145 3.41 -10.51 -9.00
N PRO A 146 2.86 -11.72 -9.24
CA PRO A 146 2.53 -12.67 -8.18
C PRO A 146 3.75 -13.24 -7.46
N GLU A 147 4.96 -12.94 -7.94
CA GLU A 147 6.22 -13.31 -7.29
C GLU A 147 6.81 -12.11 -6.54
N MET A 148 7.24 -12.35 -5.29
CA MET A 148 7.92 -11.37 -4.46
C MET A 148 9.32 -11.03 -4.97
N LYS A 149 9.64 -9.75 -5.08
CA LYS A 149 10.99 -9.27 -5.43
C LYS A 149 11.58 -8.32 -4.38
N SER A 150 10.77 -7.80 -3.46
CA SER A 150 11.22 -6.89 -2.41
C SER A 150 12.17 -7.55 -1.41
N THR A 151 13.10 -6.75 -0.88
CA THR A 151 14.11 -7.21 0.10
C THR A 151 13.92 -6.62 1.48
N GLY A 152 13.09 -5.59 1.61
CA GLY A 152 12.83 -4.90 2.87
C GLY A 152 11.47 -4.21 2.86
N GLU A 153 11.15 -3.57 3.99
CA GLU A 153 9.92 -2.80 4.16
C GLU A 153 10.17 -1.62 5.10
N VAL A 154 9.39 -0.55 4.93
CA VAL A 154 9.37 0.63 5.80
C VAL A 154 7.94 0.88 6.28
N MET A 155 7.81 1.70 7.33
CA MET A 155 6.52 2.02 7.94
C MET A 155 6.34 3.53 8.04
N GLY A 156 5.27 4.04 7.42
CA GLY A 156 4.74 5.37 7.67
C GLY A 156 3.60 5.33 8.69
N LEU A 157 3.56 6.29 9.60
CA LEU A 157 2.54 6.39 10.65
C LEU A 157 2.02 7.82 10.73
N ASP A 158 0.71 7.98 10.66
CA ASP A 158 0.05 9.27 10.83
C ASP A 158 -1.43 9.11 11.18
N ALA A 159 -2.12 10.20 11.56
CA ALA A 159 -3.57 10.18 11.72
C ALA A 159 -4.29 10.08 10.36
N GLU A 160 -3.68 10.61 9.30
CA GLU A 160 -4.25 10.62 7.94
C GLU A 160 -3.50 9.68 7.00
N PHE A 161 -4.25 8.99 6.12
CA PHE A 161 -3.67 8.02 5.19
C PHE A 161 -2.65 8.65 4.24
N GLY A 162 -2.97 9.81 3.65
CA GLY A 162 -2.08 10.51 2.74
C GLY A 162 -0.72 10.82 3.37
N THR A 163 -0.71 11.34 4.60
CA THR A 163 0.52 11.63 5.34
C THR A 163 1.29 10.35 5.69
N ALA A 164 0.60 9.30 6.13
CA ALA A 164 1.22 8.01 6.43
C ALA A 164 1.86 7.39 5.17
N PHE A 165 1.18 7.46 4.03
CA PHE A 165 1.69 7.00 2.74
C PHE A 165 2.88 7.85 2.26
N ALA A 166 2.82 9.18 2.36
CA ALA A 166 3.93 10.05 2.00
C ALA A 166 5.20 9.74 2.84
N LYS A 167 5.03 9.48 4.14
CA LYS A 167 6.13 9.05 5.03
C LYS A 167 6.72 7.70 4.61
N SER A 168 5.89 6.74 4.19
CA SER A 168 6.40 5.44 3.73
C SER A 168 7.17 5.58 2.40
N GLN A 169 6.68 6.40 1.46
CA GLN A 169 7.41 6.69 0.22
C GLN A 169 8.75 7.37 0.51
N ALA A 170 8.77 8.40 1.34
CA ALA A 170 9.98 9.12 1.73
C ALA A 170 11.05 8.19 2.32
N ALA A 171 10.63 7.19 3.10
CA ALA A 171 11.53 6.21 3.71
C ALA A 171 12.02 5.12 2.73
N ALA A 172 11.22 4.73 1.73
CA ALA A 172 11.58 3.66 0.80
C ALA A 172 12.34 4.16 -0.44
N TYR A 173 11.86 5.24 -1.04
CA TYR A 173 12.24 5.67 -2.40
C TYR A 173 12.58 7.17 -2.50
N GLY A 174 12.36 7.94 -1.43
CA GLY A 174 12.45 9.40 -1.45
C GLY A 174 11.07 10.06 -1.49
N SER A 175 11.03 11.36 -1.25
CA SER A 175 9.76 12.11 -1.17
C SER A 175 9.05 12.11 -2.53
N LEU A 176 7.72 12.01 -2.50
CA LEU A 176 6.90 12.27 -3.68
C LEU A 176 7.09 13.74 -4.11
N PRO A 177 7.17 14.02 -5.43
CA PRO A 177 7.24 15.39 -5.89
C PRO A 177 5.96 16.14 -5.51
N THR A 178 6.12 17.40 -5.13
CA THR A 178 4.97 18.28 -4.85
C THR A 178 4.62 19.16 -6.02
N GLU A 179 5.48 19.32 -7.02
CA GLU A 179 5.25 20.10 -8.24
C GLU A 179 6.05 19.49 -9.40
N GLY A 180 5.95 20.11 -10.58
CA GLY A 180 6.69 19.67 -11.77
C GLY A 180 5.84 18.90 -12.76
N THR A 181 6.45 17.90 -13.41
CA THR A 181 5.88 17.19 -14.55
C THR A 181 5.60 15.72 -14.22
N VAL A 182 4.38 15.28 -14.49
CA VAL A 182 3.98 13.87 -14.40
C VAL A 182 3.77 13.29 -15.80
N PHE A 183 4.41 12.16 -16.09
CA PHE A 183 4.11 11.37 -17.28
C PHE A 183 3.12 10.23 -16.96
N VAL A 184 2.08 10.09 -17.78
CA VAL A 184 0.99 9.13 -17.58
C VAL A 184 0.77 8.27 -18.83
N SER A 185 0.92 6.96 -18.68
CA SER A 185 0.66 5.97 -19.74
C SER A 185 -0.04 4.75 -19.18
N LEU A 186 -1.30 4.55 -19.58
CA LEU A 186 -2.19 3.59 -18.92
C LEU A 186 -2.69 2.50 -19.86
N ALA A 187 -2.84 1.29 -19.33
CA ALA A 187 -3.63 0.24 -19.95
C ALA A 187 -5.11 0.65 -20.05
N ASN A 188 -5.82 0.15 -21.06
CA ASN A 188 -7.21 0.58 -21.32
C ASN A 188 -8.17 0.35 -20.15
N ARG A 189 -8.02 -0.75 -19.41
CA ARG A 189 -8.86 -1.07 -18.23
C ARG A 189 -8.72 -0.03 -17.10
N ASP A 190 -7.58 0.63 -17.03
CA ASP A 190 -7.19 1.51 -15.93
C ASP A 190 -7.57 2.96 -16.20
N LYS A 191 -7.75 3.31 -17.48
CA LYS A 191 -8.03 4.70 -17.92
C LYS A 191 -9.24 5.30 -17.22
N ARG A 192 -10.30 4.52 -16.98
CA ARG A 192 -11.51 5.02 -16.30
C ARG A 192 -11.21 5.45 -14.87
N SER A 193 -10.59 4.57 -14.10
CA SER A 193 -10.30 4.80 -12.68
C SER A 193 -9.20 5.84 -12.47
N ALA A 194 -8.33 6.04 -13.46
CA ALA A 194 -7.23 6.98 -13.38
C ALA A 194 -7.59 8.44 -13.69
N VAL A 195 -8.77 8.73 -14.27
CA VAL A 195 -9.14 10.11 -14.66
C VAL A 195 -9.09 11.06 -13.47
N PHE A 196 -9.74 10.71 -12.36
CA PHE A 196 -9.82 11.60 -11.19
C PHE A 196 -8.47 11.83 -10.50
N PRO A 197 -7.65 10.79 -10.23
CA PRO A 197 -6.30 11.02 -9.71
C PRO A 197 -5.44 11.92 -10.60
N VAL A 198 -5.43 11.69 -11.92
CA VAL A 198 -4.63 12.53 -12.85
C VAL A 198 -5.19 13.95 -12.92
N LYS A 199 -6.52 14.09 -12.94
CA LYS A 199 -7.16 15.40 -12.85
C LYS A 199 -6.71 16.13 -11.59
N ARG A 200 -6.65 15.44 -10.45
CA ARG A 200 -6.26 16.05 -9.19
C ARG A 200 -4.81 16.54 -9.22
N LEU A 201 -3.89 15.77 -9.81
CA LEU A 201 -2.51 16.24 -10.04
C LEU A 201 -2.48 17.50 -10.94
N ALA A 202 -3.27 17.54 -12.01
CA ALA A 202 -3.39 18.72 -12.86
C ALA A 202 -3.99 19.93 -12.11
N ASP A 203 -5.00 19.72 -11.28
CA ASP A 203 -5.62 20.76 -10.44
C ASP A 203 -4.63 21.27 -9.36
N LEU A 204 -3.68 20.44 -8.94
CA LEU A 204 -2.54 20.83 -8.11
C LEU A 204 -1.46 21.58 -8.93
N GLY A 205 -1.57 21.65 -10.26
CA GLY A 205 -0.64 22.41 -11.11
C GLY A 205 0.54 21.60 -11.64
N PHE A 206 0.48 20.27 -11.60
CA PHE A 206 1.43 19.45 -12.36
C PHE A 206 1.22 19.61 -13.86
N THR A 207 2.32 19.68 -14.61
CA THR A 207 2.28 19.51 -16.07
C THR A 207 2.06 18.03 -16.38
N VAL A 208 1.00 17.70 -17.13
CA VAL A 208 0.69 16.31 -17.47
C VAL A 208 1.17 15.98 -18.89
N LEU A 209 2.12 15.06 -18.99
CA LEU A 209 2.51 14.42 -20.25
C LEU A 209 1.80 13.06 -20.37
N ALA A 210 1.34 12.69 -21.56
CA ALA A 210 0.68 11.41 -21.74
C ALA A 210 0.87 10.81 -23.13
N THR A 211 0.82 9.48 -23.22
CA THR A 211 0.74 8.81 -24.53
C THR A 211 -0.58 9.13 -25.23
N ALA A 212 -0.60 9.13 -26.57
CA ALA A 212 -1.76 9.59 -27.36
C ALA A 212 -3.10 8.97 -26.92
N GLY A 213 -3.14 7.66 -26.69
CA GLY A 213 -4.35 6.96 -26.26
C GLY A 213 -4.79 7.28 -24.83
N THR A 214 -3.87 7.68 -23.96
CA THR A 214 -4.17 8.14 -22.59
C THR A 214 -4.66 9.59 -22.63
N ALA A 215 -3.93 10.45 -23.37
CA ALA A 215 -4.27 11.86 -23.55
C ALA A 215 -5.68 12.07 -24.12
N GLN A 216 -6.11 11.21 -25.07
CA GLN A 216 -7.47 11.28 -25.62
C GLN A 216 -8.55 11.14 -24.54
N VAL A 217 -8.38 10.22 -23.60
CA VAL A 217 -9.36 10.00 -22.51
C VAL A 217 -9.28 11.14 -21.49
N LEU A 218 -8.08 11.57 -21.12
CA LEU A 218 -7.87 12.67 -20.19
C LEU A 218 -8.48 13.98 -20.69
N ARG A 219 -8.22 14.37 -21.95
CA ARG A 219 -8.76 15.59 -22.55
C ARG A 219 -10.28 15.59 -22.64
N ARG A 220 -10.90 14.44 -22.96
CA ARG A 220 -12.37 14.29 -22.96
C ARG A 220 -13.01 14.51 -21.58
N ASN A 221 -12.23 14.34 -20.52
CA ASN A 221 -12.66 14.59 -19.14
C ASN A 221 -12.13 15.93 -18.60
N GLY A 222 -11.71 16.84 -19.49
CA GLY A 222 -11.29 18.19 -19.11
C GLY A 222 -9.93 18.26 -18.41
N VAL A 223 -9.06 17.26 -18.58
CA VAL A 223 -7.69 17.28 -18.05
C VAL A 223 -6.72 17.77 -19.14
N PRO A 224 -6.12 18.96 -19.00
CA PRO A 224 -5.08 19.43 -19.91
C PRO A 224 -3.87 18.48 -19.85
N CYS A 225 -3.39 18.05 -21.00
CA CYS A 225 -2.17 17.25 -21.10
C CYS A 225 -1.51 17.40 -22.47
N THR A 226 -0.20 17.27 -22.50
CA THR A 226 0.64 17.27 -23.71
C THR A 226 0.89 15.84 -24.16
N VAL A 227 0.76 15.58 -25.46
CA VAL A 227 1.07 14.25 -26.00
C VAL A 227 2.57 14.11 -26.18
N VAL A 228 3.14 13.01 -25.69
CA VAL A 228 4.55 12.65 -25.91
C VAL A 228 4.62 11.25 -26.53
N GLY A 229 5.60 11.06 -27.42
CA GLY A 229 5.87 9.78 -28.08
C GLY A 229 6.42 8.74 -27.10
N LYS A 230 6.14 7.47 -27.39
CA LYS A 230 6.78 6.33 -26.74
C LYS A 230 8.17 6.11 -27.30
N TYR A 231 8.94 5.25 -26.66
CA TYR A 231 10.28 4.85 -27.14
C TYR A 231 10.27 4.40 -28.61
N SER A 232 9.30 3.57 -29.00
CA SER A 232 9.14 3.10 -30.39
C SER A 232 8.72 4.18 -31.40
N ASP A 233 8.30 5.36 -30.96
CA ASP A 233 7.87 6.46 -31.85
C ASP A 233 9.07 7.30 -32.39
N GLY A 234 10.29 7.03 -31.93
CA GLY A 234 11.52 7.69 -32.41
C GLY A 234 12.01 8.83 -31.50
N PRO A 235 12.91 9.72 -32.00
CA PRO A 235 13.50 10.81 -31.21
C PRO A 235 12.46 11.77 -30.62
N GLY A 236 12.79 12.39 -29.48
CA GLY A 236 11.86 13.25 -28.74
C GLY A 236 10.78 12.46 -27.99
N ASN A 237 11.09 11.22 -27.62
CA ASN A 237 10.21 10.35 -26.86
C ASN A 237 10.30 10.60 -25.35
N VAL A 238 9.39 10.00 -24.61
CA VAL A 238 9.32 10.13 -23.15
C VAL A 238 10.54 9.58 -22.42
N VAL A 239 11.25 8.57 -22.95
CA VAL A 239 12.43 8.02 -22.29
C VAL A 239 13.55 9.06 -22.28
N GLU A 240 13.74 9.77 -23.39
CA GLU A 240 14.68 10.90 -23.46
C GLU A 240 14.30 12.01 -22.49
N ALA A 241 13.01 12.38 -22.42
CA ALA A 241 12.52 13.41 -21.49
C ALA A 241 12.75 13.03 -20.02
N ILE A 242 12.52 11.76 -19.64
CA ILE A 242 12.80 11.25 -18.29
C ILE A 242 14.30 11.36 -17.99
N LEU A 243 15.15 10.89 -18.89
CA LEU A 243 16.61 10.90 -18.69
C LEU A 243 17.20 12.31 -18.73
N ALA A 244 16.54 13.25 -19.39
CA ALA A 244 16.88 14.68 -19.38
C ALA A 244 16.43 15.41 -18.11
N GLY A 245 15.68 14.76 -17.21
CA GLY A 245 15.17 15.37 -15.98
C GLY A 245 13.94 16.26 -16.20
N GLU A 246 13.21 16.08 -17.29
CA GLU A 246 11.99 16.85 -17.60
C GLU A 246 10.72 16.26 -16.99
N VAL A 247 10.84 15.09 -16.34
CA VAL A 247 9.73 14.35 -15.71
C VAL A 247 10.10 14.03 -14.25
N ASP A 248 9.23 14.41 -13.32
CA ASP A 248 9.43 14.23 -11.88
C ASP A 248 8.70 12.99 -11.34
N MET A 249 7.70 12.48 -12.05
CA MET A 249 6.93 11.29 -11.66
C MET A 249 6.41 10.54 -12.89
N VAL A 250 6.50 9.22 -12.85
CA VAL A 250 5.97 8.33 -13.89
C VAL A 250 4.82 7.50 -13.33
N VAL A 251 3.70 7.51 -14.03
CA VAL A 251 2.59 6.57 -13.85
C VAL A 251 2.49 5.71 -15.10
N ASN A 252 2.87 4.43 -14.97
CA ASN A 252 2.83 3.48 -16.08
C ASN A 252 2.16 2.16 -15.68
N THR A 253 0.88 1.97 -16.02
CA THR A 253 0.22 0.69 -15.78
C THR A 253 0.51 -0.31 -16.90
N PRO A 254 0.95 -1.54 -16.58
CA PRO A 254 1.38 -2.50 -17.59
C PRO A 254 0.19 -3.07 -18.39
N PHE A 255 0.45 -3.44 -19.64
CA PHE A 255 -0.56 -4.08 -20.51
C PHE A 255 -0.75 -5.55 -20.15
N GLY A 256 -1.98 -6.08 -20.23
CA GLY A 256 -2.30 -7.47 -19.83
C GLY A 256 -2.75 -7.56 -18.36
N ALA A 257 -3.45 -8.62 -17.96
CA ALA A 257 -4.07 -8.74 -16.62
C ALA A 257 -3.03 -8.65 -15.48
N PRO A 258 -3.44 -8.30 -14.24
CA PRO A 258 -2.55 -8.30 -13.08
C PRO A 258 -1.82 -9.64 -12.96
N GLY A 259 -0.50 -9.60 -12.94
CA GLY A 259 0.35 -10.79 -12.92
C GLY A 259 0.43 -11.63 -14.20
N ASN A 260 -0.22 -11.21 -15.29
CA ASN A 260 -0.09 -11.77 -16.64
C ASN A 260 0.15 -10.67 -17.68
N SER A 261 0.98 -9.70 -17.31
CA SER A 261 1.41 -8.58 -18.14
C SER A 261 2.80 -8.85 -18.70
N GLY A 262 2.91 -8.98 -20.02
CA GLY A 262 4.21 -9.05 -20.70
C GLY A 262 4.81 -7.66 -20.89
N PRO A 263 6.15 -7.52 -20.88
CA PRO A 263 6.80 -6.25 -21.21
C PRO A 263 6.52 -5.95 -22.69
N ARG A 264 5.63 -5.00 -22.95
CA ARG A 264 5.76 -4.22 -24.19
C ARG A 264 7.05 -3.44 -24.04
N LEU A 265 7.93 -3.53 -25.03
CA LEU A 265 9.23 -2.87 -25.07
C LEU A 265 9.13 -1.41 -24.55
N ASP A 266 8.17 -0.63 -25.05
CA ASP A 266 7.95 0.75 -24.59
C ASP A 266 7.76 0.90 -23.08
N GLY A 267 6.93 0.04 -22.47
CA GLY A 267 6.63 0.14 -21.04
C GLY A 267 7.84 -0.24 -20.19
N TYR A 268 8.61 -1.23 -20.65
CA TYR A 268 9.87 -1.61 -20.01
C TYR A 268 10.86 -0.44 -20.02
N GLU A 269 11.11 0.16 -21.19
CA GLU A 269 12.06 1.28 -21.33
C GLU A 269 11.66 2.50 -20.49
N ILE A 270 10.37 2.83 -20.45
CA ILE A 270 9.85 3.94 -19.63
C ILE A 270 10.17 3.73 -18.14
N ARG A 271 9.93 2.51 -17.63
CA ARG A 271 10.07 2.23 -16.21
C ARG A 271 11.53 2.09 -15.79
N THR A 272 12.37 1.48 -16.62
CA THR A 272 13.81 1.40 -16.38
C THR A 272 14.45 2.80 -16.42
N ALA A 273 13.99 3.69 -17.31
CA ALA A 273 14.42 5.08 -17.32
C ALA A 273 14.05 5.81 -16.03
N ALA A 274 12.83 5.63 -15.52
CA ALA A 274 12.40 6.24 -14.26
C ALA A 274 13.26 5.79 -13.06
N VAL A 275 13.57 4.49 -12.96
CA VAL A 275 14.48 3.97 -11.93
C VAL A 275 15.89 4.52 -12.09
N THR A 276 16.37 4.67 -13.34
CA THR A 276 17.69 5.23 -13.63
C THR A 276 17.78 6.71 -13.24
N ALA A 277 16.71 7.47 -13.50
CA ALA A 277 16.61 8.88 -13.12
C ALA A 277 16.34 9.09 -11.62
N GLY A 278 16.02 8.03 -10.87
CA GLY A 278 15.72 8.11 -9.44
C GLY A 278 14.40 8.82 -9.13
N ILE A 279 13.44 8.78 -10.05
CA ILE A 279 12.11 9.38 -9.88
C ILE A 279 11.05 8.32 -9.55
N PRO A 280 9.97 8.67 -8.83
CA PRO A 280 8.89 7.73 -8.52
C PRO A 280 8.27 7.12 -9.78
N CYS A 281 8.14 5.78 -9.79
CA CYS A 281 7.54 5.01 -10.87
C CYS A 281 6.38 4.16 -10.33
N ILE A 282 5.15 4.63 -10.53
CA ILE A 282 3.93 4.00 -10.05
C ILE A 282 3.34 3.12 -11.15
N THR A 283 3.07 1.84 -10.82
CA THR A 283 2.64 0.83 -11.81
C THR A 283 1.18 0.39 -11.67
N THR A 284 0.45 0.93 -10.69
CA THR A 284 -0.95 0.61 -10.42
C THR A 284 -1.81 1.88 -10.28
N VAL A 285 -3.11 1.77 -10.55
CA VAL A 285 -4.02 2.92 -10.39
C VAL A 285 -4.25 3.25 -8.91
N GLN A 286 -4.31 2.22 -8.07
CA GLN A 286 -4.49 2.33 -6.63
C GLN A 286 -3.27 3.01 -6.00
N GLY A 287 -2.06 2.62 -6.40
CA GLY A 287 -0.82 3.29 -6.00
C GLY A 287 -0.80 4.75 -6.45
N MET A 288 -1.32 5.07 -7.64
CA MET A 288 -1.44 6.46 -8.09
C MET A 288 -2.41 7.26 -7.21
N ALA A 289 -3.58 6.70 -6.89
CA ALA A 289 -4.54 7.36 -6.01
C ALA A 289 -3.96 7.61 -4.59
N ALA A 290 -3.18 6.66 -4.06
CA ALA A 290 -2.47 6.83 -2.79
C ALA A 290 -1.38 7.90 -2.89
N ALA A 291 -0.61 7.92 -3.97
CA ALA A 291 0.41 8.94 -4.21
C ALA A 291 -0.19 10.35 -4.31
N VAL A 292 -1.34 10.52 -4.98
CA VAL A 292 -2.03 11.83 -5.02
C VAL A 292 -2.36 12.33 -3.61
N GLN A 293 -2.92 11.48 -2.74
CA GLN A 293 -3.20 11.85 -1.35
C GLN A 293 -1.90 12.19 -0.58
N GLY A 294 -0.82 11.48 -0.86
CA GLY A 294 0.50 11.80 -0.31
C GLY A 294 1.03 13.16 -0.75
N VAL A 295 0.90 13.49 -2.03
CA VAL A 295 1.28 14.80 -2.60
C VAL A 295 0.47 15.93 -1.98
N GLU A 296 -0.84 15.76 -1.82
CA GLU A 296 -1.70 16.73 -1.14
C GLU A 296 -1.27 16.98 0.30
N SER A 297 -0.97 15.89 1.03
CA SER A 297 -0.52 15.96 2.42
C SER A 297 0.83 16.68 2.55
N LEU A 298 1.77 16.39 1.64
CA LEU A 298 3.07 17.06 1.56
C LEU A 298 2.93 18.56 1.29
N ARG A 299 2.02 18.95 0.39
CA ARG A 299 1.76 20.36 0.08
C ARG A 299 1.11 21.13 1.22
N ARG A 300 0.26 20.48 2.00
CA ARG A 300 -0.36 21.10 3.17
C ARG A 300 0.66 21.41 4.26
N GLY A 301 1.76 20.64 4.33
CA GLY A 301 2.90 20.89 5.22
C GLY A 301 2.75 20.31 6.64
N ASP A 302 1.68 19.56 6.91
CA ASP A 302 1.34 19.08 8.27
C ASP A 302 2.07 17.77 8.65
N ILE A 303 3.29 17.57 8.17
CA ILE A 303 4.03 16.32 8.45
C ILE A 303 4.74 16.42 9.80
N GLY A 304 4.15 15.78 10.81
CA GLY A 304 4.74 15.64 12.15
C GLY A 304 5.51 14.34 12.37
N VAL A 305 6.25 14.28 13.48
CA VAL A 305 6.90 13.07 13.99
C VAL A 305 6.31 12.67 15.35
N ARG A 306 6.25 11.37 15.61
CA ARG A 306 5.79 10.82 16.90
C ARG A 306 6.61 9.59 17.24
N SER A 307 7.02 9.47 18.51
CA SER A 307 7.72 8.26 18.97
C SER A 307 6.75 7.07 19.05
N LEU A 308 7.27 5.85 18.89
CA LEU A 308 6.47 4.64 19.07
C LEU A 308 5.97 4.51 20.51
N GLN A 309 6.74 5.02 21.48
CA GLN A 309 6.40 5.02 22.90
C GLN A 309 5.17 5.86 23.17
N ASP A 310 5.12 7.10 22.65
CA ASP A 310 3.97 7.99 22.81
C ASP A 310 2.74 7.45 22.10
N LEU A 311 2.94 6.80 20.95
CA LEU A 311 1.84 6.14 20.25
C LEU A 311 1.28 4.97 21.06
N HIS A 312 2.15 4.07 21.53
CA HIS A 312 1.74 2.89 22.28
C HIS A 312 1.07 3.27 23.59
N ALA A 313 1.53 4.32 24.26
CA ALA A 313 0.90 4.88 25.44
C ALA A 313 -0.53 5.38 25.16
N ALA A 314 -0.74 6.13 24.07
CA ALA A 314 -2.07 6.62 23.72
C ALA A 314 -3.04 5.48 23.31
N LEU A 315 -2.57 4.51 22.54
CA LEU A 315 -3.37 3.32 22.19
C LEU A 315 -3.77 2.52 23.43
N ALA A 316 -2.87 2.39 24.41
CA ALA A 316 -3.16 1.74 25.67
C ALA A 316 -4.21 2.52 26.50
N ALA A 317 -4.06 3.84 26.58
CA ALA A 317 -5.01 4.72 27.27
C ALA A 317 -6.42 4.63 26.65
N SER A 318 -6.52 4.77 25.32
CA SER A 318 -7.80 4.74 24.63
C SER A 318 -8.51 3.38 24.75
N ARG A 319 -7.77 2.26 24.73
CA ARG A 319 -8.34 0.94 25.02
C ARG A 319 -8.86 0.81 26.45
N ALA A 320 -8.17 1.41 27.43
CA ALA A 320 -8.61 1.39 28.81
C ALA A 320 -9.90 2.20 29.00
N GLU A 321 -10.01 3.35 28.35
CA GLU A 321 -11.21 4.19 28.33
C GLU A 321 -12.41 3.48 27.69
N ALA A 322 -12.21 2.88 26.51
CA ALA A 322 -13.25 2.11 25.83
C ALA A 322 -13.76 0.94 26.69
N LEU A 323 -12.86 0.24 27.39
CA LEU A 323 -13.23 -0.83 28.31
C LEU A 323 -14.02 -0.31 29.51
N ALA A 324 -13.64 0.85 30.06
CA ALA A 324 -14.36 1.47 31.17
C ALA A 324 -15.78 1.91 30.75
N ALA A 325 -15.92 2.53 29.58
CA ALA A 325 -17.21 2.95 29.02
C ALA A 325 -18.14 1.75 28.78
N SER A 326 -17.63 0.66 28.20
CA SER A 326 -18.40 -0.57 27.99
C SER A 326 -18.91 -1.17 29.31
N ARG A 327 -18.09 -1.15 30.38
CA ARG A 327 -18.49 -1.63 31.71
C ARG A 327 -19.51 -0.73 32.40
N ALA A 328 -19.46 0.59 32.15
CA ALA A 328 -20.44 1.53 32.69
C ALA A 328 -21.80 1.37 31.99
N GLY A 329 -21.82 1.26 30.66
CA GLY A 329 -23.06 1.06 29.89
C GLY A 329 -23.71 -0.31 30.09
N ALA A 330 -22.97 -1.32 30.54
CA ALA A 330 -23.53 -2.63 30.91
C ALA A 330 -24.15 -2.66 32.33
N ARG A 331 -23.99 -1.60 33.12
CA ARG A 331 -24.52 -1.48 34.49
C ARG A 331 -25.76 -0.57 34.59
N SER A 332 -26.14 0.10 33.50
CA SER A 332 -27.38 0.87 33.35
C SER A 332 -28.45 0.04 32.65
#